data_AF-A0A151ECQ4-F1
#
_entry.id   AF-A0A151ECQ4-F1
#
_cell.length_a   1.000
_cell.length_b   1.000
_cell.length_c   1.000
_cell.angle_alpha   90.00
_cell.angle_beta   90.00
_cell.angle_gamma   90.00
#
_symmetry.space_group_name_H-M   'P 1'
#
loop_
_entity.id
_entity.type
_entity.pdbx_description
1 polymer ?
#
loop_
_entity_poly.entity_id
_entity_poly.type
_entity_poly.pdbx_seq_one_letter_code
_entity_poly.pdbx_strand_id
1 'polypeptide(L)' 'MKKFISELRGKTVMTNDGQILGMIENFVINTETGELQHVLVIPAEEVETRLYRLDAQGRLILPFTDMKAVRDVVVMDVA' A
#
# COMPACT_ATOMS: atom_id res chain seq x y z
N MET A 1 14.31 4.50 -13.92
CA MET A 1 12.99 4.31 -14.55
C MET A 1 11.97 5.16 -13.82
N LYS A 2 11.06 5.82 -14.53
CA LYS A 2 9.92 6.51 -13.91
C LYS A 2 8.74 5.53 -13.79
N LYS A 3 7.97 5.63 -12.71
CA LYS A 3 6.72 4.88 -12.51
C LYS A 3 5.61 5.86 -12.17
N PHE A 4 4.45 5.66 -12.76
CA PHE A 4 3.25 6.44 -12.48
C PHE A 4 2.41 5.71 -11.44
N ILE A 5 1.75 6.47 -10.56
CA ILE A 5 0.83 5.93 -9.54
C ILE A 5 -0.28 5.09 -10.19
N SER A 6 -0.72 5.48 -11.39
CA SER A 6 -1.69 4.72 -12.18
C SER A 6 -1.22 3.31 -12.52
N GLU A 7 0.09 3.06 -12.64
CA GLU A 7 0.66 1.72 -12.86
C GLU A 7 0.71 0.88 -11.57
N LEU A 8 0.53 1.49 -10.40
CA LEU A 8 0.57 0.81 -9.11
C LEU A 8 -0.80 0.31 -8.67
N ARG A 9 -1.89 0.94 -9.12
CA ARG A 9 -3.25 0.49 -8.81
C ARG A 9 -3.45 -0.94 -9.29
N GLY A 10 -3.99 -1.78 -8.43
CA GLY A 10 -4.22 -3.21 -8.68
C GLY A 10 -2.99 -4.10 -8.46
N LYS A 11 -1.81 -3.55 -8.15
CA LYS A 11 -0.65 -4.39 -7.80
C LYS A 11 -0.82 -5.01 -6.42
N THR A 12 -0.34 -6.25 -6.30
CA THR A 12 -0.24 -6.94 -5.02
C THR A 12 0.79 -6.27 -4.12
N VAL A 13 0.41 -6.06 -2.87
CA VAL A 13 1.29 -5.59 -1.79
C VAL A 13 1.75 -6.79 -0.97
N MET A 14 3.06 -6.86 -0.75
CA MET A 14 3.72 -7.91 0.02
C MET A 14 4.66 -7.28 1.05
N THR A 15 4.77 -7.87 2.22
CA THR A 15 5.76 -7.49 3.24
C THR A 15 7.16 -7.99 2.87
N ASN A 16 8.19 -7.51 3.59
CA ASN A 16 9.57 -7.97 3.43
C ASN A 16 9.77 -9.47 3.74
N ASP A 17 8.93 -10.06 4.60
CA ASP A 17 8.96 -11.49 4.96
C ASP A 17 8.05 -12.35 4.07
N GLY A 18 7.41 -11.77 3.05
CA GLY A 18 6.67 -12.48 2.01
C GLY A 18 5.18 -12.66 2.26
N GLN A 19 4.63 -12.09 3.33
CA GLN A 19 3.18 -12.06 3.57
C GLN A 19 2.49 -11.16 2.53
N ILE A 20 1.43 -11.66 1.91
CA ILE A 20 0.58 -10.86 1.02
C ILE A 20 -0.41 -10.07 1.88
N LEU A 21 -0.37 -8.74 1.75
CA LEU A 21 -1.31 -7.85 2.45
C LEU A 21 -2.57 -7.58 1.63
N GLY A 22 -2.51 -7.70 0.31
CA GLY A 22 -3.66 -7.49 -0.57
C GLY A 22 -3.31 -6.67 -1.81
N MET A 23 -4.22 -5.81 -2.27
CA MET A 23 -4.06 -5.05 -3.53
C MET A 23 -4.18 -3.54 -3.34
N ILE A 24 -3.31 -2.77 -3.99
CA ILE A 24 -3.37 -1.30 -3.98
C ILE A 24 -4.65 -0.83 -4.67
N GLU A 25 -5.46 -0.05 -3.96
CA GLU A 25 -6.63 0.60 -4.54
C GLU A 25 -6.38 2.08 -4.81
N ASN A 26 -5.77 2.79 -3.84
CA ASN A 26 -5.61 4.23 -3.93
C ASN A 26 -4.45 4.77 -3.10
N PHE A 27 -4.25 6.09 -3.16
CA PHE A 27 -3.21 6.80 -2.43
C PHE A 27 -3.77 8.06 -1.77
N VAL A 28 -3.18 8.44 -0.64
CA VAL A 28 -3.46 9.73 0.02
C VAL A 28 -2.33 10.68 -0.34
N ILE A 29 -2.68 11.85 -0.85
CA ILE A 29 -1.73 12.90 -1.21
C ILE A 29 -1.98 14.15 -0.37
N ASN A 30 -0.90 14.86 -0.05
CA ASN A 30 -0.99 16.25 0.36
C ASN A 30 -1.29 17.09 -0.88
N THR A 31 -2.41 17.80 -0.90
CA THR A 31 -2.86 18.59 -2.06
C THR A 31 -2.08 19.89 -2.26
N GLU A 32 -1.37 20.36 -1.24
CA GLU A 32 -0.54 21.56 -1.31
C GLU A 32 0.86 21.25 -1.85
N THR A 33 1.49 20.17 -1.35
CA THR A 33 2.87 19.80 -1.71
C THR A 33 2.96 18.76 -2.83
N GLY A 34 1.88 18.02 -3.08
CA GLY A 34 1.86 16.86 -3.97
C GLY A 34 2.52 15.60 -3.39
N GLU A 35 2.92 15.63 -2.11
CA GLU A 35 3.57 14.49 -1.46
C GLU A 35 2.61 13.31 -1.26
N LEU A 36 3.08 12.10 -1.57
CA LEU A 36 2.36 10.86 -1.26
C LEU A 36 2.55 10.51 0.21
N GLN A 37 1.46 10.47 0.96
CA GLN A 37 1.50 10.17 2.39
C GLN A 37 1.24 8.69 2.66
N HIS A 38 0.21 8.12 2.02
CA HIS A 38 -0.23 6.75 2.31
C HIS A 38 -0.62 5.99 1.04
N VAL A 39 -0.46 4.68 1.11
CA VAL A 39 -1.01 3.68 0.18
C VAL A 39 -2.21 3.04 0.84
N LEU A 40 -3.33 2.96 0.11
CA LEU A 40 -4.55 2.30 0.55
C LEU A 40 -4.68 0.94 -0.11
N VAL A 41 -4.76 -0.11 0.70
CA VAL A 41 -4.73 -1.50 0.26
C VAL A 41 -6.02 -2.20 0.66
N ILE A 42 -6.68 -2.85 -0.30
CA ILE A 42 -7.76 -3.78 0.00
C ILE A 42 -7.11 -5.03 0.59
N PRO A 43 -7.41 -5.39 1.86
CA PRO A 43 -6.77 -6.52 2.51
C PRO A 43 -7.14 -7.84 1.83
N ALA A 44 -6.19 -8.79 1.77
CA ALA A 44 -6.49 -10.19 1.45
C ALA A 44 -7.27 -10.85 2.61
N GLU A 45 -8.00 -11.94 2.33
CA GLU A 45 -8.88 -12.59 3.31
C GLU A 45 -8.12 -13.10 4.54
N GLU A 46 -6.88 -13.52 4.36
CA GLU A 46 -6.03 -14.11 5.40
C GLU A 46 -5.35 -13.06 6.30
N VAL A 47 -5.51 -11.76 6.02
CA VAL A 47 -4.85 -10.69 6.76
C VAL A 47 -5.60 -10.40 8.05
N GLU A 48 -4.90 -10.45 9.19
CA GLU A 48 -5.44 -9.99 10.48
C GLU A 48 -5.49 -8.45 10.52
N THR A 49 -6.54 -7.88 9.91
CA THR A 49 -6.70 -6.42 9.73
C THR A 49 -6.72 -5.62 11.04
N ARG A 50 -7.00 -6.25 12.18
CA ARG A 50 -6.94 -5.65 13.53
C ARG A 50 -5.54 -5.17 13.92
N LEU A 51 -4.49 -5.67 13.27
CA LEU A 51 -3.11 -5.24 13.50
C LEU A 51 -2.75 -3.95 12.74
N TYR A 52 -3.64 -3.45 11.88
CA TYR A 52 -3.38 -2.32 11.01
C TYR A 52 -4.36 -1.17 11.26
N ARG A 53 -3.96 0.04 10.86
CA ARG A 53 -4.90 1.15 10.73
C ARG A 53 -5.74 0.94 9.48
N LEU A 54 -7.04 1.12 9.63
CA LEU A 54 -8.01 1.03 8.55
C LEU A 54 -8.67 2.39 8.30
N ASP A 55 -9.07 2.64 7.07
CA ASP A 55 -9.98 3.74 6.77
C ASP A 55 -11.45 3.33 6.90
N ALA A 56 -12.35 4.28 6.62
CA ALA A 56 -13.79 4.05 6.70
C ALA A 56 -14.32 2.99 5.71
N GLN A 57 -13.54 2.62 4.69
CA GLN A 57 -13.88 1.57 3.72
C GLN A 57 -13.24 0.22 4.08
N GLY A 58 -12.50 0.13 5.19
CA GLY A 58 -11.83 -1.09 5.63
C GLY A 58 -10.50 -1.36 4.93
N ARG A 59 -9.90 -0.36 4.28
CA ARG A 59 -8.62 -0.49 3.58
C ARG A 59 -7.46 -0.27 4.54
N LEU A 60 -6.39 -1.05 4.39
CA LEU A 60 -5.16 -0.84 5.14
C LEU A 60 -4.57 0.53 4.77
N ILE A 61 -4.19 1.31 5.78
CA ILE A 61 -3.51 2.60 5.62
C ILE A 61 -2.02 2.38 5.90
N LEU A 62 -1.23 2.26 4.83
CA LEU A 62 0.22 2.04 4.92
C LEU A 62 0.98 3.32 4.56
N PRO A 63 1.98 3.76 5.33
CA PRO A 63 2.85 4.87 4.96
C PRO A 63 3.52 4.65 3.60
N PHE A 64 3.52 5.66 2.73
CA PHE A 64 4.23 5.56 1.44
C PHE A 64 5.74 5.35 1.63
N THR A 65 6.30 5.87 2.72
CA THR A 65 7.72 5.72 3.12
C THR A 65 8.14 4.27 3.35
N ASP A 66 7.19 3.38 3.60
CA ASP A 66 7.47 1.97 3.87
C ASP A 66 7.65 1.17 2.57
N MET A 67 7.34 1.76 1.42
CA MET A 67 7.52 1.13 0.12
C MET A 67 9.01 0.99 -0.24
N LYS A 68 9.47 -0.24 -0.41
CA LYS A 68 10.89 -0.55 -0.71
C LYS A 68 11.13 -0.87 -2.18
N ALA A 69 10.19 -1.52 -2.84
CA ALA A 69 10.37 -1.93 -4.23
C ALA A 69 9.05 -1.96 -5.00
N VAL A 70 9.14 -1.62 -6.29
CA VAL A 70 8.04 -1.73 -7.26
C VAL A 70 8.53 -2.58 -8.42
N ARG A 71 8.02 -3.82 -8.51
CA ARG A 71 8.26 -4.75 -9.63
C ARG A 71 6.94 -5.38 -10.05
N ASP A 72 6.85 -6.70 -10.06
CA ASP A 72 5.59 -7.44 -10.26
C ASP A 72 4.66 -7.18 -9.08
N VAL A 73 5.22 -7.25 -7.87
CA VAL A 73 4.61 -6.86 -6.59
C VAL A 73 5.19 -5.54 -6.07
N VAL A 74 4.47 -4.92 -5.14
CA VAL A 74 4.96 -3.79 -4.33
C VAL A 74 5.37 -4.33 -2.97
N VAL A 75 6.63 -4.14 -2.60
CA VAL A 75 7.17 -4.60 -1.32
C VAL A 75 7.12 -3.46 -0.30
N MET A 76 6.56 -3.75 0.87
CA MET A 76 6.42 -2.83 2.00
C MET A 76 7.18 -3.36 3.21
N ASP A 77 7.83 -2.45 3.93
CA ASP A 77 8.46 -2.73 5.21
C ASP A 77 7.52 -2.33 6.34
N VAL A 78 6.60 -3.24 6.66
CA VAL A 78 5.60 -2.99 7.70
C VAL A 78 6.11 -3.60 8.99
N ALA A 79 6.34 -2.74 9.99
CA ALA A 79 6.81 -3.12 11.33
C ALA A 79 5.67 -3.61 12.23
#